data_AF-A0A2M7PA50-F1
#
_entry.id   AF-A0A2M7PA50-F1
#
_cell.length_a   1.000
_cell.length_b   1.000
_cell.length_c   1.000
_cell.angle_alpha   90.00
_cell.angle_beta   90.00
_cell.angle_gamma   90.00
#
_symmetry.space_group_name_H-M   'P 1'
#
loop_
_entity.id
_entity.type
_entity.pdbx_description
1 polymer ?
#
loop_
_entity_poly.entity_id
_entity_poly.type
_entity_poly.pdbx_seq_one_letter_code
_entity_poly.pdbx_strand_id
1 'polypeptide(L)'
;VSCDLVVLAAGSTPAVPSIKEGRIRMGRGILVDDFLETDEKGIYAAGDVAEAMDVISGQKKVNAIWPVAAEQGVVSGMNMVGRNVPYQGAIGRNVVRIGDLDMLSGGLINPPPEGSYEILENEDLRRKTYRKLLFEEDVLKGLVMLNRIEKAGVLLSLMKRRMPITVSKERLLDPGFDFCQLLPGMQPSATA
;
A
#
# COMPACT_ATOMS: atom_id res chain seq x y z
N VAL A 1 22.05 -29.67 7.75
CA VAL A 1 23.05 -28.57 7.72
C VAL A 1 23.55 -28.40 9.13
N SER A 2 24.86 -28.49 9.38
CA SER A 2 25.43 -28.18 10.71
C SER A 2 25.45 -26.66 10.89
N CYS A 3 24.92 -26.12 11.99
CA CYS A 3 24.86 -24.68 12.25
C CYS A 3 24.77 -24.38 13.76
N ASP A 4 25.21 -23.19 14.16
CA ASP A 4 25.18 -22.72 15.56
C ASP A 4 23.88 -21.96 15.90
N LEU A 5 23.20 -21.41 14.89
CA LEU A 5 21.94 -20.67 15.04
C LEU A 5 21.04 -20.89 13.83
N VAL A 6 19.73 -21.02 14.09
CA VAL A 6 18.68 -21.05 13.06
C VAL A 6 17.71 -19.90 13.34
N VAL A 7 17.43 -19.09 12.31
CA VAL A 7 16.38 -18.08 12.32
C VAL A 7 15.25 -18.53 11.38
N LEU A 8 14.04 -18.67 11.91
CA LEU A 8 12.85 -19.03 11.13
C LEU A 8 11.95 -17.81 10.93
N ALA A 9 11.77 -17.40 9.68
CA ALA A 9 10.88 -16.31 9.29
C ALA A 9 9.96 -16.75 8.13
N ALA A 10 9.04 -17.68 8.43
CA ALA A 10 8.15 -18.31 7.45
C ALA A 10 6.83 -17.54 7.21
N GLY A 11 6.76 -16.27 7.63
CA GLY A 11 5.54 -15.45 7.60
C GLY A 11 4.78 -15.45 8.94
N SER A 12 3.71 -14.66 8.98
CA SER A 12 2.83 -14.53 10.15
C SER A 12 1.38 -14.88 9.80
N THR A 13 0.69 -15.42 10.79
CA THR A 13 -0.75 -15.66 10.77
C THR A 13 -1.40 -14.69 11.77
N PRO A 14 -2.49 -14.02 11.39
CA PRO A 14 -3.25 -13.17 12.31
C PRO A 14 -3.53 -13.86 13.64
N ALA A 15 -3.18 -13.19 14.74
CA ALA A 15 -3.41 -13.69 16.09
C ALA A 15 -4.89 -13.50 16.47
N VAL A 16 -5.75 -14.32 15.89
CA VAL A 16 -7.18 -14.34 16.18
C VAL A 16 -7.40 -15.30 17.36
N PRO A 17 -7.81 -14.82 18.56
CA PRO A 17 -8.17 -15.71 19.64
C PRO A 17 -9.27 -16.66 19.19
N SER A 18 -9.55 -17.71 19.98
CA SER A 18 -10.75 -18.53 19.82
C SER A 18 -12.02 -17.71 20.09
N ILE A 19 -12.30 -16.75 19.22
CA ILE A 19 -13.62 -16.14 19.06
C ILE A 19 -14.54 -17.33 18.84
N LYS A 20 -15.55 -17.50 19.71
CA LYS A 20 -16.50 -18.61 19.59
C LYS A 20 -16.98 -18.68 18.15
N GLU A 21 -16.90 -19.87 17.57
CA GLU A 21 -17.34 -20.10 16.19
C GLU A 21 -18.72 -19.46 15.95
N GLY A 22 -18.82 -18.67 14.89
CA GLY A 22 -20.07 -18.02 14.47
C GLY A 22 -20.39 -16.68 15.12
N ARG A 23 -19.57 -16.14 16.05
CA ARG A 23 -19.84 -14.81 16.64
C ARG A 23 -19.40 -13.64 15.76
N ILE A 24 -18.25 -13.77 15.10
CA ILE A 24 -17.69 -12.76 14.21
C ILE A 24 -17.23 -13.45 12.93
N ARG A 25 -17.49 -12.84 11.78
CA ARG A 25 -17.00 -13.31 10.49
C ARG A 25 -15.49 -13.21 10.40
N MET A 26 -14.89 -14.31 9.94
CA MET A 26 -13.45 -14.46 9.80
C MET A 26 -13.11 -14.85 8.36
N GLY A 27 -11.97 -14.36 7.88
CA GLY A 27 -11.29 -14.81 6.67
C GLY A 27 -9.90 -15.31 7.04
N ARG A 28 -8.86 -14.71 6.45
CA ARG A 28 -7.49 -14.82 6.97
C ARG A 28 -7.35 -14.07 8.30
N GLY A 29 -8.08 -12.96 8.47
CA GLY A 29 -8.19 -12.19 9.72
C GLY A 29 -9.65 -11.98 10.13
N ILE A 30 -9.89 -11.00 11.02
CA ILE A 30 -11.22 -10.54 11.39
C ILE A 30 -11.76 -9.66 10.27
N LEU A 31 -12.87 -10.07 9.64
CA LEU A 31 -13.50 -9.29 8.59
C LEU A 31 -14.19 -8.06 9.18
N VAL A 32 -13.88 -6.89 8.62
CA VAL A 32 -14.47 -5.62 9.05
C VAL A 32 -15.09 -4.87 7.89
N ASP A 33 -16.07 -4.01 8.16
CA ASP A 33 -16.67 -3.09 7.20
C ASP A 33 -15.79 -1.85 6.92
N ASP A 34 -16.34 -0.89 6.18
CA ASP A 34 -15.65 0.37 5.84
C ASP A 34 -15.47 1.29 7.05
N PHE A 35 -16.03 0.96 8.22
CA PHE A 35 -15.86 1.66 9.49
C PHE A 35 -15.00 0.86 10.47
N LEU A 36 -14.37 -0.21 10.01
CA LEU A 36 -13.57 -1.16 10.80
C LEU A 36 -14.38 -1.88 11.89
N GLU A 37 -15.71 -1.89 11.76
CA GLU A 37 -16.61 -2.64 12.64
C GLU A 37 -16.75 -4.07 12.12
N THR A 38 -16.82 -5.03 13.02
CA THR A 38 -17.14 -6.43 12.68
C THR A 38 -18.63 -6.57 12.40
N ASP A 39 -19.09 -7.76 12.03
CA ASP A 39 -20.53 -8.02 11.91
C ASP A 39 -21.24 -8.14 13.28
N GLU A 40 -20.50 -8.19 14.38
CA GLU A 40 -21.06 -7.96 15.72
C GLU A 40 -20.94 -6.48 16.11
N LYS A 41 -22.09 -5.84 16.35
CA LYS A 41 -22.19 -4.41 16.67
C LYS A 41 -21.41 -4.05 17.94
N GLY A 42 -20.66 -2.96 17.87
CA GLY A 42 -19.81 -2.44 18.93
C GLY A 42 -18.46 -3.15 19.05
N ILE A 43 -18.16 -4.15 18.23
CA ILE A 43 -16.86 -4.82 18.16
C ILE A 43 -16.13 -4.38 16.90
N TYR A 44 -14.87 -3.95 17.05
CA TYR A 44 -14.01 -3.44 15.97
C TYR A 44 -12.71 -4.23 15.93
N ALA A 45 -12.05 -4.24 14.77
CA ALA A 45 -10.71 -4.78 14.63
C ALA A 45 -9.78 -3.83 13.87
N ALA A 46 -8.51 -3.81 14.26
CA ALA A 46 -7.47 -2.99 13.68
C ALA A 46 -6.11 -3.69 13.77
N GLY A 47 -5.17 -3.28 12.92
CA GLY A 47 -3.82 -3.83 12.85
C GLY A 47 -3.76 -5.18 12.14
N ASP A 48 -2.76 -5.97 12.51
CA ASP A 48 -2.40 -7.22 11.82
C ASP A 48 -3.49 -8.31 11.87
N VAL A 49 -4.54 -8.11 12.67
CA VAL A 49 -5.71 -8.99 12.72
C VAL A 49 -6.83 -8.58 11.80
N ALA A 50 -6.88 -7.33 11.33
CA ALA A 50 -8.00 -6.81 10.56
C ALA A 50 -7.87 -7.15 9.08
N GLU A 51 -8.92 -7.76 8.54
CA GLU A 51 -9.11 -7.97 7.11
C GLU A 51 -10.01 -6.88 6.55
N ALA A 52 -9.37 -5.83 6.03
CA ALA A 52 -10.00 -4.59 5.58
C ALA A 52 -9.67 -4.29 4.10
N MET A 53 -10.34 -3.29 3.51
CA MET A 53 -10.18 -2.95 2.10
C MET A 53 -8.72 -2.69 1.70
N ASP A 54 -8.21 -3.44 0.72
CA ASP A 54 -6.98 -3.15 0.00
C ASP A 54 -7.32 -2.44 -1.32
N VAL A 55 -6.89 -1.20 -1.47
CA VAL A 55 -7.33 -0.32 -2.57
C VAL A 55 -6.81 -0.77 -3.94
N ILE A 56 -5.71 -1.53 -3.97
CA ILE A 56 -5.06 -1.98 -5.20
C ILE A 56 -5.79 -3.19 -5.77
N SER A 57 -6.08 -4.19 -4.93
CA SER A 57 -6.83 -5.37 -5.35
C SER A 57 -8.35 -5.22 -5.33
N GLY A 58 -8.88 -4.21 -4.63
CA GLY A 58 -10.32 -4.03 -4.45
C GLY A 58 -10.96 -5.11 -3.58
N GLN A 59 -10.16 -5.87 -2.84
CA GLN A 59 -10.59 -6.96 -1.96
C GLN A 59 -10.18 -6.68 -0.52
N LYS A 60 -10.86 -7.31 0.44
CA LYS A 60 -10.44 -7.25 1.84
C LYS A 60 -9.21 -8.14 2.04
N LYS A 61 -8.18 -7.61 2.70
CA LYS A 61 -6.91 -8.30 2.98
C LYS A 61 -6.37 -7.89 4.33
N VAL A 62 -5.55 -8.77 4.90
CA VAL A 62 -4.71 -8.45 6.05
C VAL A 62 -3.46 -7.74 5.54
N ASN A 63 -3.33 -6.46 5.87
CA ASN A 63 -2.15 -5.65 5.58
C ASN A 63 -1.39 -5.40 6.89
N ALA A 64 -0.53 -6.35 7.27
CA ALA A 64 0.23 -6.36 8.51
C ALA A 64 1.46 -5.44 8.45
N ILE A 65 1.22 -4.12 8.39
CA ILE A 65 2.27 -3.10 8.36
C ILE A 65 1.94 -1.93 9.29
N TRP A 66 2.99 -1.36 9.90
CA TRP A 66 2.85 -0.31 10.91
C TRP A 66 1.94 0.87 10.52
N PRO A 67 2.05 1.46 9.30
CA PRO A 67 1.18 2.57 8.94
C PRO A 67 -0.30 2.20 8.85
N VAL A 68 -0.60 0.96 8.44
CA VAL A 68 -1.98 0.45 8.37
C VAL A 68 -2.52 0.23 9.77
N ALA A 69 -1.74 -0.38 10.66
CA ALA A 69 -2.14 -0.57 12.05
C ALA A 69 -2.41 0.76 12.77
N ALA A 70 -1.56 1.77 12.55
CA ALA A 70 -1.75 3.10 13.11
C ALA A 70 -3.02 3.79 12.58
N GLU A 71 -3.24 3.79 11.25
CA GLU A 71 -4.44 4.39 10.64
C GLU A 71 -5.72 3.68 11.10
N GLN A 72 -5.71 2.34 11.11
CA GLN A 72 -6.85 1.55 11.56
C GLN A 72 -7.16 1.78 13.03
N GLY A 73 -6.15 1.85 13.91
CA GLY A 73 -6.35 2.14 15.33
C GLY A 73 -7.05 3.48 15.57
N VAL A 74 -6.65 4.53 14.84
CA VAL A 74 -7.31 5.84 14.91
C VAL A 74 -8.76 5.75 14.42
N VAL A 75 -9.01 5.12 13.28
CA VAL A 75 -10.35 5.02 12.70
C VAL A 75 -11.28 4.19 13.58
N SER A 76 -10.86 3.01 14.04
CA SER A 76 -11.63 2.19 14.97
C SER A 76 -11.93 2.95 16.26
N GLY A 77 -10.94 3.64 16.85
CA GLY A 77 -11.15 4.44 18.06
C GLY A 77 -12.16 5.58 17.87
N MET A 78 -12.12 6.27 16.72
CA MET A 78 -13.11 7.31 16.37
C MET A 78 -14.52 6.72 16.23
N ASN A 79 -14.64 5.54 15.64
CA ASN A 79 -15.95 4.88 15.43
C ASN A 79 -16.54 4.30 16.71
N MET A 80 -15.70 3.78 17.62
CA MET A 80 -16.12 3.36 18.96
C MET A 80 -16.79 4.50 19.76
N VAL A 81 -16.41 5.76 19.50
CA VAL A 81 -17.02 6.95 20.15
C VAL A 81 -18.07 7.65 19.26
N GLY A 82 -18.54 6.99 18.20
CA GLY A 82 -19.67 7.46 17.39
C GLY A 82 -19.34 8.52 16.34
N ARG A 83 -18.07 8.68 15.93
CA ARG A 83 -17.68 9.71 14.92
C ARG A 83 -17.99 9.33 13.47
N ASN A 84 -18.28 8.07 13.19
CA ASN A 84 -18.67 7.56 11.86
C ASN A 84 -17.68 7.94 10.73
N VAL A 85 -16.39 7.66 10.95
CA VAL A 85 -15.27 7.93 10.06
C VAL A 85 -14.98 6.69 9.19
N PRO A 86 -15.09 6.78 7.85
CA PRO A 86 -14.78 5.66 6.97
C PRO A 86 -13.28 5.46 6.80
N TYR A 87 -12.83 4.21 6.86
CA TYR A 87 -11.50 3.77 6.50
C TYR A 87 -11.29 3.85 4.99
N GLN A 88 -10.22 4.52 4.58
CA GLN A 88 -9.93 4.78 3.15
C GLN A 88 -9.23 3.60 2.44
N GLY A 89 -9.05 2.48 3.14
CA GLY A 89 -8.32 1.32 2.64
C GLY A 89 -6.79 1.44 2.74
N ALA A 90 -6.13 0.30 2.61
CA ALA A 90 -4.68 0.15 2.66
C ALA A 90 -4.08 -0.04 1.26
N ILE A 91 -2.80 0.27 1.13
CA ILE A 91 -1.93 -0.26 0.08
C ILE A 91 -0.92 -1.16 0.75
N GLY A 92 -0.88 -2.44 0.37
CA GLY A 92 0.23 -3.32 0.72
C GLY A 92 1.55 -2.73 0.24
N ARG A 93 2.47 -2.46 1.15
CA ARG A 93 3.79 -1.89 0.87
C ARG A 93 4.83 -2.38 1.86
N ASN A 94 6.08 -2.43 1.43
CA ASN A 94 7.22 -2.72 2.30
C ASN A 94 8.31 -1.67 2.10
N VAL A 95 8.97 -1.29 3.20
CA VAL A 95 10.14 -0.42 3.21
C VAL A 95 11.20 -1.09 4.05
N VAL A 96 12.35 -1.39 3.43
CA VAL A 96 13.44 -2.09 4.11
C VAL A 96 14.78 -1.48 3.74
N ARG A 97 15.69 -1.40 4.72
CA ARG A 97 17.10 -1.10 4.49
C ARG A 97 17.93 -2.36 4.71
N ILE A 98 18.73 -2.73 3.72
CA ILE A 98 19.68 -3.85 3.80
C ILE A 98 21.06 -3.31 3.44
N GLY A 99 21.92 -3.12 4.44
CA GLY A 99 23.22 -2.47 4.22
C GLY A 99 23.04 -1.04 3.69
N ASP A 100 23.56 -0.79 2.49
CA ASP A 100 23.46 0.49 1.75
C ASP A 100 22.26 0.53 0.77
N LEU A 101 21.38 -0.47 0.80
CA LEU A 101 20.21 -0.55 -0.08
C LEU A 101 18.94 -0.10 0.66
N ASP A 102 18.35 1.01 0.20
CA ASP A 102 17.00 1.42 0.57
C ASP A 102 15.99 0.91 -0.44
N MET A 103 15.07 0.06 -0.01
CA MET A 103 14.08 -0.55 -0.89
C MET A 103 12.67 -0.18 -0.46
N LEU A 104 11.85 0.18 -1.43
CA LEU A 104 10.42 0.37 -1.26
C LEU A 104 9.67 -0.38 -2.36
N SER A 105 8.71 -1.19 -1.98
CA SER A 105 7.74 -1.80 -2.89
C SER A 105 6.32 -1.50 -2.44
N GLY A 106 5.39 -1.35 -3.37
CA GLY A 106 3.99 -1.10 -3.05
C GLY A 106 3.04 -1.50 -4.17
N GLY A 107 1.87 -1.99 -3.78
CA GLY A 107 0.82 -2.42 -4.71
C GLY A 107 1.19 -3.63 -5.55
N LEU A 108 0.80 -3.60 -6.83
CA LEU A 108 0.95 -4.71 -7.76
C LEU A 108 2.34 -4.71 -8.41
N ILE A 109 3.23 -5.60 -7.94
CA ILE A 109 4.61 -5.69 -8.44
C ILE A 109 4.73 -6.60 -9.66
N ASN A 110 4.04 -7.74 -9.60
CA ASN A 110 3.96 -8.75 -10.65
C ASN A 110 2.49 -8.83 -11.06
N PRO A 111 2.11 -8.22 -12.19
CA PRO A 111 0.73 -8.26 -12.63
C PRO A 111 0.32 -9.68 -13.05
N PRO A 112 -0.96 -10.04 -12.90
CA PRO A 112 -1.49 -11.25 -13.52
C PRO A 112 -1.34 -11.18 -15.05
N PRO A 113 -1.27 -12.34 -15.75
CA PRO A 113 -1.21 -12.36 -17.20
C PRO A 113 -2.51 -11.85 -17.84
N GLU A 114 -3.64 -11.93 -17.14
CA GLU A 114 -4.90 -11.32 -17.54
C GLU A 114 -4.89 -9.82 -17.20
N GLY A 115 -4.87 -8.97 -18.22
CA GLY A 115 -4.99 -7.51 -18.06
C GLY A 115 -4.10 -6.74 -19.03
N SER A 116 -4.31 -5.42 -19.09
CA SER A 116 -3.47 -4.51 -19.86
C SER A 116 -2.65 -3.66 -18.90
N TYR A 117 -1.37 -3.97 -18.80
CA TYR A 117 -0.44 -3.29 -17.89
C TYR A 117 0.70 -2.66 -18.66
N GLU A 118 1.00 -1.41 -18.31
CA GLU A 118 2.16 -0.69 -18.80
C GLU A 118 3.21 -0.66 -17.68
N ILE A 119 4.42 -1.14 -17.99
CA ILE A 119 5.54 -1.16 -17.04
C ILE A 119 6.62 -0.23 -17.55
N LEU A 120 6.98 0.74 -16.71
CA LEU A 120 8.05 1.69 -16.96
C LEU A 120 9.19 1.48 -15.97
N GLU A 121 10.42 1.45 -16.46
CA GLU A 121 11.61 1.16 -15.66
C GLU A 121 12.74 2.15 -15.94
N ASN A 122 13.47 2.51 -14.89
CA ASN A 122 14.71 3.27 -14.97
C ASN A 122 15.73 2.64 -14.01
N GLU A 123 16.89 2.30 -14.53
CA GLU A 123 17.98 1.69 -13.78
C GLU A 123 19.28 2.47 -14.00
N ASP A 124 20.01 2.72 -12.92
CA ASP A 124 21.39 3.21 -12.94
C ASP A 124 22.24 2.35 -12.00
N LEU A 125 22.99 1.41 -12.59
CA LEU A 125 23.87 0.50 -11.86
C LEU A 125 25.01 1.23 -11.14
N ARG A 126 25.50 2.37 -11.67
CA ARG A 126 26.59 3.12 -11.03
C ARG A 126 26.13 3.79 -9.76
N ARG A 127 24.91 4.32 -9.77
CA ARG A 127 24.26 4.92 -8.60
C ARG A 127 23.55 3.90 -7.73
N LYS A 128 23.50 2.62 -8.16
CA LYS A 128 22.69 1.55 -7.56
C LYS A 128 21.26 2.04 -7.36
N THR A 129 20.59 2.50 -8.41
CA THR A 129 19.20 2.95 -8.33
C THR A 129 18.35 2.19 -9.31
N TYR A 130 17.14 1.84 -8.89
CA TYR A 130 16.15 1.22 -9.76
C TYR A 130 14.77 1.77 -9.41
N ARG A 131 13.98 2.09 -10.42
CA ARG A 131 12.59 2.49 -10.27
C ARG A 131 11.76 1.78 -11.31
N LYS A 132 10.77 1.03 -10.86
CA LYS A 132 9.72 0.40 -11.66
C LYS A 132 8.39 0.99 -11.28
N LEU A 133 7.60 1.39 -12.26
CA LEU A 133 6.22 1.83 -12.10
C LEU A 133 5.33 0.98 -12.98
N LEU A 134 4.22 0.50 -12.41
CA LEU A 134 3.23 -0.32 -13.11
C LEU A 134 1.91 0.42 -13.16
N PHE A 135 1.40 0.62 -14.37
CA PHE A 135 0.13 1.26 -14.64
C PHE A 135 -0.86 0.27 -15.22
N GLU A 136 -2.12 0.48 -14.90
CA GLU A 136 -3.27 -0.09 -15.60
C GLU A 136 -4.05 1.10 -16.14
N GLU A 137 -4.15 1.21 -17.47
CA GLU A 137 -4.53 2.46 -18.14
C GLU A 137 -3.67 3.62 -17.63
N ASP A 138 -4.27 4.70 -17.13
CA ASP A 138 -3.57 5.88 -16.60
C ASP A 138 -3.43 5.87 -15.06
N VAL A 139 -3.77 4.78 -14.39
CA VAL A 139 -3.71 4.69 -12.93
C VAL A 139 -2.48 3.90 -12.49
N LEU A 140 -1.68 4.48 -11.60
CA LEU A 140 -0.56 3.78 -10.98
C LEU A 140 -1.08 2.67 -10.05
N LYS A 141 -0.66 1.43 -10.29
CA LYS A 141 -1.07 0.23 -9.53
C LYS A 141 0.05 -0.42 -8.74
N GLY A 142 1.31 -0.16 -9.10
CA GLY A 142 2.43 -0.68 -8.34
C GLY A 142 3.72 0.06 -8.58
N LEU A 143 4.67 -0.11 -7.66
CA LEU A 143 5.98 0.50 -7.74
C LEU A 143 7.03 -0.33 -7.01
N VAL A 144 8.26 -0.28 -7.52
CA VAL A 144 9.49 -0.70 -6.85
C VAL A 144 10.50 0.44 -6.96
N MET A 145 11.17 0.76 -5.86
CA MET A 145 12.16 1.83 -5.80
C MET A 145 13.36 1.34 -4.99
N LEU A 146 14.56 1.62 -5.48
CA LEU A 146 15.82 1.24 -4.85
C LEU A 146 16.76 2.46 -4.79
N ASN A 147 17.27 2.75 -3.59
CA ASN A 147 18.10 3.88 -3.14
C ASN A 147 17.52 5.29 -3.32
N ARG A 148 16.82 5.55 -4.43
CA ARG A 148 16.15 6.83 -4.69
C ARG A 148 14.65 6.72 -4.50
N ILE A 149 14.28 6.55 -3.23
CA ILE A 149 12.89 6.41 -2.76
C ILE A 149 12.20 7.75 -2.49
N GLU A 150 12.82 8.87 -2.88
CA GLU A 150 12.20 10.19 -2.77
C GLU A 150 10.88 10.23 -3.55
N LYS A 151 9.93 11.03 -3.06
CA LYS A 151 8.58 11.16 -3.61
C LYS A 151 7.72 9.88 -3.54
N ALA A 152 8.17 8.80 -2.90
CA ALA A 152 7.36 7.59 -2.71
C ALA A 152 5.99 7.88 -2.07
N GLY A 153 5.93 8.80 -1.10
CA GLY A 153 4.66 9.22 -0.48
C GLY A 153 3.66 9.81 -1.47
N VAL A 154 4.15 10.56 -2.47
CA VAL A 154 3.32 11.12 -3.55
C VAL A 154 2.77 9.99 -4.41
N LEU A 155 3.64 9.07 -4.87
CA LEU A 155 3.24 7.93 -5.69
C LEU A 155 2.22 7.04 -4.96
N LEU A 156 2.45 6.74 -3.68
CA LEU A 156 1.53 5.97 -2.85
C LEU A 156 0.20 6.70 -2.65
N SER A 157 0.20 8.04 -2.57
CA SER A 157 -1.04 8.83 -2.53
C SER A 157 -1.81 8.79 -3.85
N LEU A 158 -1.11 8.88 -4.99
CA LEU A 158 -1.72 8.75 -6.32
C LEU A 158 -2.37 7.37 -6.49
N MET A 159 -1.68 6.31 -6.06
CA MET A 159 -2.22 4.95 -6.00
C MET A 159 -3.45 4.87 -5.09
N LYS A 160 -3.38 5.41 -3.86
CA LYS A 160 -4.46 5.29 -2.86
C LYS A 160 -5.73 5.99 -3.35
N ARG A 161 -5.57 7.10 -4.05
CA ARG A 161 -6.67 7.91 -4.60
C ARG A 161 -7.10 7.48 -6.00
N ARG A 162 -6.44 6.48 -6.61
CA ARG A 162 -6.68 6.02 -7.99
C ARG A 162 -6.70 7.18 -8.99
N MET A 163 -5.77 8.13 -8.83
CA MET A 163 -5.73 9.32 -9.67
C MET A 163 -5.18 8.97 -11.06
N PRO A 164 -5.90 9.32 -12.14
CA PRO A 164 -5.37 9.20 -13.50
C PRO A 164 -4.17 10.13 -13.70
N ILE A 165 -3.11 9.62 -14.29
CA ILE A 165 -1.92 10.38 -14.68
C ILE A 165 -2.17 10.99 -16.06
N THR A 166 -2.31 12.32 -16.10
CA THR A 166 -2.65 13.06 -17.32
C THR A 166 -1.44 13.63 -18.05
N VAL A 167 -0.22 13.42 -17.53
CA VAL A 167 1.04 13.79 -18.17
C VAL A 167 1.81 12.55 -18.61
N SER A 168 2.92 12.74 -19.33
CA SER A 168 3.84 11.66 -19.66
C SER A 168 4.28 10.89 -18.40
N LYS A 169 3.96 9.59 -18.38
CA LYS A 169 4.22 8.69 -17.25
C LYS A 169 5.71 8.50 -17.01
N GLU A 170 6.54 8.65 -18.05
CA GLU A 170 8.00 8.57 -18.00
C GLU A 170 8.59 9.63 -17.07
N ARG A 171 7.92 10.79 -16.89
CA ARG A 171 8.36 11.81 -15.93
C ARG A 171 8.40 11.30 -14.50
N LEU A 172 7.54 10.34 -14.14
CA LEU A 172 7.49 9.75 -12.79
C LEU A 172 8.70 8.84 -12.50
N LEU A 173 9.46 8.45 -13.54
CA LEU A 173 10.70 7.68 -13.40
C LEU A 173 11.84 8.53 -12.83
N ASP A 174 11.83 9.85 -13.02
CA ASP A 174 12.83 10.75 -12.45
C ASP A 174 12.57 10.93 -10.94
N PRO A 175 13.51 10.60 -10.04
CA PRO A 175 13.36 10.88 -8.62
C PRO A 175 13.10 12.35 -8.28
N GLY A 176 13.50 13.27 -9.16
CA GLY A 176 13.32 14.72 -9.04
C GLY A 176 11.99 15.26 -9.58
N PHE A 177 11.05 14.42 -10.02
CA PHE A 177 9.82 14.90 -10.66
C PHE A 177 9.05 15.92 -9.82
N ASP A 178 8.53 16.95 -10.50
CA ASP A 178 7.70 17.97 -9.87
C ASP A 178 6.24 17.51 -9.81
N PHE A 179 5.73 17.45 -8.58
CA PHE A 179 4.35 17.04 -8.32
C PHE A 179 3.32 18.07 -8.83
N CYS A 180 3.66 19.36 -8.85
CA CYS A 180 2.73 20.40 -9.33
C CYS A 180 2.32 20.16 -10.79
N GLN A 181 3.20 19.55 -11.58
CA GLN A 181 2.93 19.21 -12.97
C GLN A 181 1.92 18.05 -13.13
N LEU A 182 1.69 17.27 -12.07
CA LEU A 182 0.74 16.14 -12.07
C LEU A 182 -0.68 16.53 -11.69
N LEU A 183 -0.89 17.75 -11.17
CA LEU A 183 -2.21 18.22 -10.75
C LEU A 183 -2.91 18.99 -11.88
N PRO A 184 -4.14 18.62 -12.26
CA PRO A 184 -4.94 19.41 -13.20
C PRO A 184 -5.11 20.85 -12.68
N GLY A 185 -4.75 21.85 -13.49
CA GLY A 185 -4.93 23.27 -13.15
C GLY A 185 -3.79 23.94 -12.36
N MET A 186 -2.72 23.22 -12.01
CA MET A 186 -1.51 23.78 -11.38
C MET A 186 -0.27 23.74 -12.29
N GLN A 187 -0.46 23.47 -13.59
CA GLN A 187 0.62 23.62 -14.54
C GLN A 187 1.02 25.11 -14.58
N PRO A 188 2.31 25.45 -14.37
CA PRO A 188 2.76 26.82 -14.50
C PRO A 188 2.36 27.33 -15.89
N SER A 189 1.76 28.53 -15.96
CA SER A 189 1.49 29.16 -17.23
C SER A 189 2.82 29.22 -17.99
N ALA A 190 2.87 28.59 -19.15
CA ALA A 190 3.94 28.82 -20.09
C ALA A 190 3.82 30.28 -20.56
N THR A 191 4.41 31.19 -19.78
CA THR A 191 4.51 32.61 -20.08
C THR A 191 5.96 33.02 -19.94
N ALA A 192 6.55 33.23 -21.13
CA ALA A 192 7.79 33.92 -21.51
C ALA A 192 9.12 33.29 -21.10
#